data_AF-A0A2V8D3B3-F1
#
_entry.id   AF-A0A2V8D3B3-F1
#
_cell.length_a   1.000
_cell.length_b   1.000
_cell.length_c   1.000
_cell.angle_alpha   90.00
_cell.angle_beta   90.00
_cell.angle_gamma   90.00
#
_symmetry.space_group_name_H-M   'P 1'
#
loop_
_entity.id
_entity.type
_entity.pdbx_description
1 polymer ?
#
loop_
_entity_poly.entity_id
_entity_poly.type
_entity_poly.pdbx_seq_one_letter_code
_entity_poly.pdbx_strand_id
1 'polypeptide(L)'
;MEMDMQVLKTFLAASAMLAAGAGSSGQPARADGRAVVVLDNAKVRVLKTTGAALAGVAHGPGVVVPIEDGPTRKKGEAYWAAGKESSGSDPGPLVFVEPKPFTTGAPTSRMGSKPGDAPFVGMSFKTLFENETVTAIRARMDVSAREGLHTHASDTIVVHLSGGAIEDTANGTTRVNRWKPGDVELESRGSSHSARNVGEAIDVVLVALKR
;
A
#
# COMPACT_ATOMS: atom_id res chain seq x y z
N MET A 1 -9.12 -34.40 40.10
CA MET A 1 -7.84 -34.49 39.37
C MET A 1 -8.00 -33.56 38.17
N GLU A 2 -7.34 -32.40 38.25
CA GLU A 2 -7.49 -31.23 37.37
C GLU A 2 -7.06 -31.50 35.92
N MET A 3 -7.73 -30.81 35.00
CA MET A 3 -7.32 -30.63 33.60
C MET A 3 -6.20 -29.59 33.55
N ASP A 4 -5.03 -29.96 33.01
CA ASP A 4 -3.95 -29.01 32.79
C ASP A 4 -4.06 -28.37 31.40
N MET A 5 -4.00 -27.05 31.41
CA MET A 5 -4.30 -26.09 30.36
C MET A 5 -3.04 -25.26 30.18
N GLN A 6 -2.17 -25.58 29.23
CA GLN A 6 -1.15 -24.65 28.72
C GLN A 6 -0.30 -25.29 27.62
N VAL A 7 -0.57 -24.95 26.36
CA VAL A 7 0.48 -24.47 25.44
C VAL A 7 -0.17 -23.46 24.49
N LEU A 8 -0.49 -22.28 25.01
CA LEU A 8 -0.81 -21.11 24.19
C LEU A 8 0.51 -20.57 23.64
N LYS A 9 0.89 -20.98 22.42
CA LYS A 9 2.03 -20.37 21.72
C LYS A 9 1.62 -18.97 21.25
N THR A 10 2.15 -18.00 21.96
CA THR A 10 2.12 -16.56 21.69
C THR A 10 2.42 -16.25 20.22
N PHE A 11 1.43 -15.73 19.49
CA PHE A 11 1.66 -14.94 18.27
C PHE A 11 1.68 -13.47 18.68
N LEU A 12 2.88 -12.91 18.87
CA LEU A 12 3.03 -11.45 18.94
C LEU A 12 2.92 -10.92 17.50
N ALA A 13 1.75 -10.44 17.11
CA ALA A 13 1.57 -9.65 15.89
C ALA A 13 2.06 -8.23 16.17
N ALA A 14 3.32 -7.94 15.86
CA ALA A 14 3.85 -6.58 15.87
C ALA A 14 3.38 -5.85 14.61
N SER A 15 2.19 -5.24 14.66
CA SER A 15 1.79 -4.21 13.70
C SER A 15 2.60 -2.95 13.98
N ALA A 16 3.80 -2.84 13.39
CA ALA A 16 4.56 -1.61 13.39
C ALA A 16 4.00 -0.66 12.31
N MET A 17 2.86 -0.03 12.61
CA MET A 17 2.47 1.20 11.90
C MET A 17 3.36 2.32 12.43
N LEU A 18 4.36 2.76 11.65
CA LEU A 18 5.07 4.00 11.97
C LEU A 18 4.09 5.17 11.87
N ALA A 19 3.69 5.69 13.03
CA ALA A 19 3.01 6.96 13.13
C ALA A 19 4.02 8.10 12.93
N ALA A 20 3.91 8.86 11.85
CA ALA A 20 4.51 10.19 11.76
C ALA A 20 3.51 11.20 12.35
N GLY A 21 3.76 11.63 13.59
CA GLY A 21 2.94 12.62 14.30
C GLY A 21 3.34 14.07 14.01
N ALA A 22 2.30 14.89 13.79
CA ALA A 22 2.11 16.31 14.11
C ALA A 22 3.16 17.39 13.72
N GLY A 23 2.73 18.29 12.82
CA GLY A 23 2.79 19.75 13.07
C GLY A 23 3.95 20.55 12.47
N SER A 24 3.74 21.11 11.28
CA SER A 24 4.10 22.51 11.01
C SER A 24 3.17 23.07 9.94
N SER A 25 2.47 24.16 10.27
CA SER A 25 1.81 25.02 9.30
C SER A 25 2.87 25.64 8.40
N GLY A 26 3.08 25.03 7.25
CA GLY A 26 3.96 25.51 6.19
C GLY A 26 3.24 25.31 4.86
N GLN A 27 3.37 26.31 3.99
CA GLN A 27 3.04 26.31 2.56
C GLN A 27 3.05 24.91 1.91
N PRO A 28 2.19 24.64 0.91
CA PRO A 28 2.29 23.39 0.14
C PRO A 28 3.70 23.31 -0.43
N ALA A 29 4.51 22.40 0.10
CA ALA A 29 5.83 22.13 -0.40
C ALA A 29 5.63 21.68 -1.86
N ARG A 30 6.03 22.53 -2.81
CA ARG A 30 6.35 22.05 -4.14
C ARG A 30 7.38 20.94 -3.92
N ALA A 31 7.05 19.72 -4.34
CA ALA A 31 8.01 18.64 -4.37
C ALA A 31 9.26 19.19 -5.08
N ASP A 32 10.38 19.22 -4.38
CA ASP A 32 11.68 19.73 -4.84
C ASP A 32 12.27 18.90 -5.99
N GLY A 33 11.45 18.07 -6.63
CA GLY A 33 11.84 17.16 -7.70
C GLY A 33 12.81 16.08 -7.22
N ARG A 34 12.92 15.81 -5.92
CA ARG A 34 13.80 14.75 -5.40
C ARG A 34 13.00 13.47 -5.14
N ALA A 35 13.63 12.34 -5.38
CA ALA A 35 13.11 11.05 -4.93
C ALA A 35 13.32 10.87 -3.42
N VAL A 36 12.24 10.58 -2.70
CA VAL A 36 12.22 10.37 -1.25
C VAL A 36 11.80 8.94 -0.97
N VAL A 37 12.65 8.18 -0.28
CA VAL A 37 12.30 6.84 0.21
C VAL A 37 11.34 6.99 1.39
N VAL A 38 10.14 6.41 1.27
CA VAL A 38 9.09 6.47 2.31
C VAL A 38 8.83 5.13 2.99
N LEU A 39 9.27 4.03 2.38
CA LEU A 39 9.28 2.70 2.96
C LEU A 39 10.49 1.95 2.42
N ASP A 40 11.24 1.27 3.30
CA ASP A 40 12.31 0.37 2.89
C ASP A 40 12.43 -0.77 3.90
N ASN A 41 12.19 -2.00 3.45
CA ASN A 41 12.35 -3.20 4.25
C ASN A 41 12.96 -4.33 3.41
N ALA A 42 13.05 -5.55 3.96
CA ALA A 42 13.65 -6.68 3.25
C ALA A 42 12.95 -7.07 1.94
N LYS A 43 11.68 -6.69 1.75
CA LYS A 43 10.85 -7.09 0.62
C LYS A 43 10.50 -5.93 -0.33
N VAL A 44 10.55 -4.69 0.09
CA VAL A 44 10.10 -3.60 -0.79
C VAL A 44 10.77 -2.29 -0.42
N ARG A 45 11.03 -1.49 -1.45
CA ARG A 45 11.39 -0.09 -1.33
C ARG A 45 10.32 0.75 -2.04
N VAL A 46 9.85 1.81 -1.40
CA VAL A 46 8.85 2.72 -1.97
C VAL A 46 9.40 4.13 -1.98
N LEU A 47 9.30 4.80 -3.12
CA LEU A 47 9.71 6.19 -3.29
C LEU A 47 8.53 7.09 -3.67
N LYS A 48 8.42 8.26 -3.03
CA LYS A 48 7.66 9.41 -3.56
C LYS A 48 8.60 10.24 -4.42
N THR A 49 8.26 10.48 -5.68
CA THR A 49 9.18 11.08 -6.65
C THR A 49 8.42 11.70 -7.83
N THR A 50 9.14 12.20 -8.83
CA THR A 50 8.62 12.48 -10.18
C THR A 50 9.25 11.53 -11.20
N GLY A 51 8.71 11.47 -12.43
CA GLY A 51 9.33 10.69 -13.51
C GLY A 51 10.76 11.12 -13.82
N ALA A 52 11.01 12.43 -13.86
CA ALA A 52 12.35 12.99 -14.10
C ALA A 52 13.34 12.63 -12.97
N ALA A 53 12.88 12.70 -11.72
CA ALA A 53 13.70 12.41 -10.55
C ALA A 53 14.00 10.91 -10.42
N LEU A 54 13.02 10.05 -10.74
CA LEU A 54 13.19 8.59 -10.73
C LEU A 54 14.24 8.14 -11.75
N ALA A 55 14.31 8.80 -12.91
CA ALA A 55 15.38 8.59 -13.88
C ALA A 55 16.78 9.03 -13.38
N GLY A 56 16.88 9.67 -12.20
CA GLY A 56 18.16 9.91 -11.52
C GLY A 56 18.53 8.84 -10.49
N VAL A 57 17.60 7.95 -10.14
CA VAL A 57 17.76 6.98 -9.05
C VAL A 57 18.11 5.60 -9.60
N ALA A 58 19.02 4.89 -8.92
CA ALA A 58 19.25 3.49 -9.20
C ALA A 58 18.10 2.65 -8.64
N HIS A 59 17.39 1.94 -9.52
CA HIS A 59 16.29 1.07 -9.15
C HIS A 59 16.20 -0.12 -10.11
N GLY A 60 15.68 -1.23 -9.61
CA GLY A 60 15.27 -2.37 -10.42
C GLY A 60 13.86 -2.20 -10.99
N PRO A 61 13.23 -3.30 -11.44
CA PRO A 61 11.84 -3.30 -11.87
C PRO A 61 10.89 -2.90 -10.74
N GLY A 62 9.78 -2.25 -11.07
CA GLY A 62 8.79 -1.86 -10.07
C GLY A 62 7.48 -1.34 -10.65
N VAL A 63 6.54 -1.03 -9.77
CA VAL A 63 5.25 -0.44 -10.10
C VAL A 63 5.34 1.07 -10.02
N VAL A 64 4.97 1.76 -11.10
CA VAL A 64 4.78 3.21 -11.11
C VAL A 64 3.30 3.50 -10.90
N VAL A 65 2.98 4.40 -9.96
CA VAL A 65 1.63 4.88 -9.69
C VAL A 65 1.61 6.41 -9.84
N PRO A 66 1.07 6.96 -10.95
CA PRO A 66 0.86 8.40 -11.10
C PRO A 66 -0.11 8.92 -10.05
N ILE A 67 0.27 9.99 -9.34
CA ILE A 67 -0.56 10.62 -8.29
C ILE A 67 -1.42 11.75 -8.85
N GLU A 68 -1.07 12.27 -10.03
CA GLU A 68 -1.82 13.29 -10.76
C GLU A 68 -2.02 12.85 -12.21
N ASP A 69 -2.96 13.50 -12.90
CA ASP A 69 -3.14 13.29 -14.34
C ASP A 69 -1.95 13.87 -15.10
N GLY A 70 -1.29 13.03 -15.87
CA GLY A 70 -0.22 13.39 -16.78
C GLY A 70 -0.67 13.47 -18.24
N PRO A 71 0.25 13.89 -19.13
CA PRO A 71 0.02 13.89 -20.57
C PRO A 71 -0.10 12.47 -21.16
N THR A 72 0.59 11.48 -20.61
CA THR A 72 0.58 10.09 -21.13
C THR A 72 -0.22 9.12 -20.28
N ARG A 73 -0.35 9.34 -18.96
CA ARG A 73 -1.07 8.48 -18.03
C ARG A 73 -2.00 9.27 -17.13
N LYS A 74 -3.09 8.64 -16.71
CA LYS A 74 -4.01 9.20 -15.72
C LYS A 74 -3.63 8.83 -14.29
N LYS A 75 -4.12 9.62 -13.34
CA LYS A 75 -3.99 9.32 -11.91
C LYS A 75 -4.46 7.89 -11.61
N GLY A 76 -3.61 7.14 -10.92
CA GLY A 76 -3.88 5.75 -10.53
C GLY A 76 -3.80 4.74 -11.66
N GLU A 77 -3.41 5.13 -12.88
CA GLU A 77 -3.16 4.22 -13.99
C GLU A 77 -1.79 3.55 -13.79
N ALA A 78 -1.72 2.63 -12.82
CA ALA A 78 -0.48 1.98 -12.45
C ALA A 78 0.03 1.05 -13.56
N TYR A 79 1.36 1.01 -13.72
CA TYR A 79 2.00 0.15 -14.71
C TYR A 79 3.33 -0.42 -14.20
N TRP A 80 3.76 -1.51 -14.82
CA TRP A 80 5.05 -2.12 -14.57
C TRP A 80 6.15 -1.42 -15.36
N ALA A 81 7.17 -0.93 -14.65
CA ALA A 81 8.42 -0.49 -15.23
C ALA A 81 9.45 -1.62 -15.06
N ALA A 82 9.85 -2.26 -16.15
CA ALA A 82 10.85 -3.33 -16.16
C ALA A 82 12.27 -2.84 -15.80
N GLY A 83 12.49 -1.53 -15.86
CA GLY A 83 13.76 -0.88 -15.57
C GLY A 83 13.66 0.64 -15.72
N LYS A 84 14.80 1.31 -15.59
CA LYS A 84 14.93 2.77 -15.55
C LYS A 84 14.42 3.46 -16.84
N GLU A 85 14.63 2.82 -17.96
CA GLU A 85 14.18 3.25 -19.29
C GLU A 85 12.64 3.28 -19.42
N SER A 86 11.94 2.52 -18.58
CA SER A 86 10.48 2.36 -18.68
C SER A 86 9.67 3.18 -17.67
N SER A 87 10.33 3.94 -16.78
CA SER A 87 9.69 4.58 -15.61
C SER A 87 9.42 6.09 -15.76
N GLY A 88 9.64 6.69 -16.94
CA GLY A 88 9.80 8.14 -17.09
C GLY A 88 8.94 8.86 -18.14
N SER A 89 7.81 8.31 -18.58
CA SER A 89 7.03 8.95 -19.64
C SER A 89 6.27 10.21 -19.20
N ASP A 90 5.89 10.32 -17.92
CA ASP A 90 5.23 11.51 -17.36
C ASP A 90 6.11 12.24 -16.35
N PRO A 91 6.22 13.58 -16.42
CA PRO A 91 7.05 14.35 -15.50
C PRO A 91 6.42 14.57 -14.12
N GLY A 92 5.14 14.22 -13.93
CA GLY A 92 4.38 14.53 -12.72
C GLY A 92 4.75 13.71 -11.48
N PRO A 93 4.14 14.03 -10.32
CA PRO A 93 4.30 13.28 -9.09
C PRO A 93 3.83 11.82 -9.23
N LEU A 94 4.64 10.90 -8.71
CA LEU A 94 4.36 9.47 -8.71
C LEU A 94 4.87 8.79 -7.44
N VAL A 95 4.32 7.62 -7.16
CA VAL A 95 4.88 6.66 -6.21
C VAL A 95 5.48 5.49 -7.00
N PHE A 96 6.72 5.14 -6.69
CA PHE A 96 7.41 3.97 -7.25
C PHE A 96 7.55 2.88 -6.19
N VAL A 97 6.95 1.73 -6.43
CA VAL A 97 7.01 0.56 -5.55
C VAL A 97 7.93 -0.47 -6.18
N GLU A 98 9.08 -0.71 -5.55
CA GLU A 98 10.13 -1.62 -6.03
C GLU A 98 10.16 -2.90 -5.17
N PRO A 99 9.60 -4.02 -5.66
CA PRO A 99 9.81 -5.31 -5.02
C PRO A 99 11.30 -5.67 -5.10
N LYS A 100 11.93 -5.96 -3.96
CA LYS A 100 13.32 -6.44 -3.94
C LYS A 100 13.44 -7.84 -4.56
N PRO A 101 14.58 -8.30 -5.08
CA PRO A 101 14.72 -9.69 -5.50
C PRO A 101 14.46 -10.69 -4.36
N PHE A 102 13.98 -11.89 -4.67
CA PHE A 102 13.97 -13.03 -3.75
C PHE A 102 14.28 -14.32 -4.50
N THR A 103 14.88 -15.28 -3.80
CA THR A 103 15.00 -16.66 -4.26
C THR A 103 13.62 -17.32 -4.25
N THR A 104 13.15 -17.70 -5.43
CA THR A 104 11.94 -18.49 -5.65
C THR A 104 12.08 -19.82 -4.91
N GLY A 105 11.18 -20.14 -3.96
CA GLY A 105 11.22 -21.45 -3.30
C GLY A 105 10.47 -21.59 -1.97
N ALA A 106 10.17 -20.50 -1.26
CA ALA A 106 9.35 -20.61 -0.05
C ALA A 106 7.87 -20.74 -0.43
N PRO A 107 7.14 -21.78 0.02
CA PRO A 107 5.71 -21.86 -0.20
C PRO A 107 5.04 -20.65 0.47
N THR A 108 4.29 -19.88 -0.31
CA THR A 108 3.42 -18.85 0.23
C THR A 108 2.28 -19.54 0.97
N SER A 109 2.30 -19.45 2.30
CA SER A 109 1.12 -19.79 3.09
C SER A 109 -0.06 -18.99 2.53
N ARG A 110 -1.13 -19.68 2.12
CA ARG A 110 -2.40 -19.07 1.67
C ARG A 110 -3.25 -18.58 2.85
N MET A 111 -2.71 -18.47 4.06
CA MET A 111 -3.46 -17.93 5.18
C MET A 111 -3.70 -16.43 4.96
N GLY A 112 -4.97 -16.05 4.90
CA GLY A 112 -5.41 -14.67 4.71
C GLY A 112 -6.24 -14.49 3.43
N SER A 113 -6.82 -13.31 3.29
CA SER A 113 -7.57 -12.83 2.14
C SER A 113 -6.66 -12.01 1.23
N LYS A 114 -6.88 -12.08 -0.09
CA LYS A 114 -6.34 -11.08 -1.02
C LYS A 114 -7.25 -9.85 -0.99
N PRO A 115 -6.77 -8.69 -1.50
CA PRO A 115 -7.64 -7.55 -1.70
C PRO A 115 -8.87 -7.94 -2.54
N GLY A 116 -10.06 -7.62 -2.03
CA GLY A 116 -11.35 -7.98 -2.65
C GLY A 116 -11.97 -9.32 -2.19
N ASP A 117 -11.24 -10.21 -1.51
CA ASP A 117 -11.74 -11.55 -1.13
C ASP A 117 -12.48 -11.59 0.23
N ALA A 118 -12.36 -10.54 1.05
CA ALA A 118 -12.96 -10.46 2.39
C ALA A 118 -14.37 -9.83 2.34
N PRO A 119 -15.16 -9.88 3.43
CA PRO A 119 -16.47 -9.22 3.45
C PRO A 119 -16.30 -7.70 3.43
N PHE A 120 -16.44 -7.12 2.24
CA PHE A 120 -16.37 -5.68 1.99
C PHE A 120 -17.76 -5.13 1.66
N VAL A 121 -18.11 -3.98 2.23
CA VAL A 121 -19.38 -3.28 1.97
C VAL A 121 -19.09 -1.89 1.43
N GLY A 122 -19.63 -1.55 0.27
CA GLY A 122 -19.42 -0.23 -0.36
C GLY A 122 -18.01 -0.04 -0.93
N MET A 123 -17.34 -1.13 -1.31
CA MET A 123 -16.01 -1.08 -1.91
C MET A 123 -16.01 -1.72 -3.30
N SER A 124 -15.13 -1.26 -4.16
CA SER A 124 -14.88 -1.87 -5.47
C SER A 124 -13.39 -2.06 -5.71
N PHE A 125 -13.06 -3.11 -6.46
CA PHE A 125 -11.69 -3.51 -6.77
C PHE A 125 -11.58 -3.82 -8.26
N LYS A 126 -10.56 -3.28 -8.91
CA LYS A 126 -10.25 -3.53 -10.32
C LYS A 126 -8.77 -3.86 -10.45
N THR A 127 -8.45 -5.09 -10.83
CA THR A 127 -7.09 -5.46 -11.21
C THR A 127 -6.64 -4.60 -12.40
N LEU A 128 -5.52 -3.92 -12.24
CA LEU A 128 -4.88 -3.11 -13.27
C LEU A 128 -3.93 -3.98 -14.11
N PHE A 129 -3.08 -4.75 -13.43
CA PHE A 129 -2.23 -5.77 -14.03
C PHE A 129 -1.76 -6.77 -12.96
N GLU A 130 -1.25 -7.89 -13.43
CA GLU A 130 -0.65 -8.93 -12.59
C GLU A 130 0.56 -9.53 -13.31
N ASN A 131 1.65 -9.77 -12.58
CA ASN A 131 2.84 -10.46 -13.08
C ASN A 131 3.36 -11.48 -12.03
N GLU A 132 4.54 -12.04 -12.21
CA GLU A 132 5.11 -13.05 -11.31
C GLU A 132 5.43 -12.50 -9.91
N THR A 133 5.60 -11.18 -9.77
CA THR A 133 6.06 -10.53 -8.54
C THR A 133 4.95 -9.83 -7.77
N VAL A 134 3.98 -9.23 -8.46
CA VAL A 134 2.95 -8.38 -7.87
C VAL A 134 1.60 -8.53 -8.57
N THR A 135 0.54 -8.17 -7.86
CA THR A 135 -0.76 -7.81 -8.43
C THR A 135 -1.04 -6.35 -8.08
N ALA A 136 -1.31 -5.51 -9.08
CA ALA A 136 -1.70 -4.12 -8.89
C ALA A 136 -3.21 -3.97 -9.09
N ILE A 137 -3.88 -3.35 -8.12
CA ILE A 137 -5.34 -3.27 -8.04
C ILE A 137 -5.71 -1.82 -7.74
N ARG A 138 -6.63 -1.23 -8.49
CA ARG A 138 -7.29 0.01 -8.09
C ARG A 138 -8.46 -0.34 -7.20
N ALA A 139 -8.52 0.26 -6.01
CA ALA A 139 -9.61 0.06 -5.08
C ALA A 139 -10.25 1.39 -4.70
N ARG A 140 -11.56 1.34 -4.46
CA ARG A 140 -12.33 2.48 -3.99
C ARG A 140 -13.15 2.09 -2.77
N MET A 141 -13.11 2.93 -1.75
CA MET A 141 -14.02 2.91 -0.61
C MET A 141 -15.01 4.06 -0.75
N ASP A 142 -16.29 3.77 -0.93
CA ASP A 142 -17.32 4.81 -0.88
C ASP A 142 -17.48 5.37 0.54
N VAL A 143 -18.26 6.44 0.66
CA VAL A 143 -18.57 7.04 1.97
C VAL A 143 -19.22 5.98 2.85
N SER A 144 -18.74 5.85 4.09
CA SER A 144 -19.19 4.83 5.06
C SER A 144 -18.91 3.37 4.69
N ALA A 145 -18.15 3.10 3.62
CA ALA A 145 -17.70 1.77 3.26
C ALA A 145 -16.91 1.11 4.40
N ARG A 146 -16.95 -0.23 4.44
CA ARG A 146 -16.39 -1.03 5.55
C ARG A 146 -15.70 -2.27 5.06
N GLU A 147 -14.62 -2.59 5.75
CA GLU A 147 -13.91 -3.85 5.72
C GLU A 147 -14.23 -4.62 6.99
N GLY A 148 -14.82 -5.80 6.84
CA GLY A 148 -14.92 -6.73 7.96
C GLY A 148 -13.52 -7.17 8.42
N LEU A 149 -13.47 -7.71 9.65
CA LEU A 149 -12.23 -8.26 10.19
C LEU A 149 -11.69 -9.35 9.24
N HIS A 150 -10.48 -9.15 8.75
CA HIS A 150 -9.80 -10.09 7.86
C HIS A 150 -8.29 -10.10 8.13
N THR A 151 -7.58 -11.02 7.49
CA THR A 151 -6.12 -11.15 7.61
C THR A 151 -5.50 -11.03 6.23
N HIS A 152 -4.42 -10.28 6.07
CA HIS A 152 -3.75 -10.12 4.78
C HIS A 152 -2.95 -11.36 4.37
N ALA A 153 -3.20 -11.90 3.16
CA ALA A 153 -2.43 -13.01 2.60
C ALA A 153 -1.04 -12.61 2.08
N SER A 154 -0.81 -11.31 1.88
CA SER A 154 0.41 -10.75 1.29
C SER A 154 0.77 -9.42 1.95
N ASP A 155 2.04 -9.03 1.84
CA ASP A 155 2.38 -7.62 2.07
C ASP A 155 1.76 -6.80 0.94
N THR A 156 0.96 -5.81 1.30
CA THR A 156 0.23 -4.96 0.36
C THR A 156 0.61 -3.52 0.61
N ILE A 157 1.14 -2.86 -0.42
CA ILE A 157 1.42 -1.43 -0.39
C ILE A 157 0.18 -0.69 -0.84
N VAL A 158 -0.36 0.15 0.03
CA VAL A 158 -1.50 1.02 -0.26
C VAL A 158 -0.95 2.39 -0.65
N VAL A 159 -1.25 2.83 -1.87
CA VAL A 159 -0.90 4.15 -2.38
C VAL A 159 -2.18 4.98 -2.49
N HIS A 160 -2.27 6.05 -1.71
CA HIS A 160 -3.45 6.90 -1.68
C HIS A 160 -3.51 7.83 -2.91
N LEU A 161 -4.57 7.74 -3.72
CA LEU A 161 -4.82 8.62 -4.88
C LEU A 161 -5.71 9.82 -4.52
N SER A 162 -6.44 9.71 -3.42
CA SER A 162 -7.21 10.77 -2.79
C SER A 162 -6.76 10.93 -1.33
N GLY A 163 -7.22 12.00 -0.68
CA GLY A 163 -7.20 12.02 0.78
C GLY A 163 -8.25 11.06 1.34
N GLY A 164 -8.27 10.93 2.67
CA GLY A 164 -9.28 10.13 3.34
C GLY A 164 -9.10 10.05 4.85
N ALA A 165 -10.16 9.68 5.55
CA ALA A 165 -10.11 9.35 6.96
C ALA A 165 -10.66 7.93 7.16
N ILE A 166 -9.83 7.04 7.70
CA ILE A 166 -10.16 5.64 7.92
C ILE A 166 -10.07 5.34 9.41
N GLU A 167 -11.16 4.86 9.99
CA GLU A 167 -11.14 4.16 11.27
C GLU A 167 -10.57 2.77 11.04
N ASP A 168 -9.37 2.52 11.56
CA ASP A 168 -8.73 1.21 11.52
C ASP A 168 -8.76 0.58 12.91
N THR A 169 -9.17 -0.69 13.01
CA THR A 169 -9.16 -1.46 14.25
C THR A 169 -8.30 -2.70 14.10
N ALA A 170 -7.24 -2.76 14.88
CA ALA A 170 -6.34 -3.90 14.98
C ALA A 170 -5.98 -4.16 16.45
N ASN A 171 -5.86 -5.44 16.84
CA ASN A 171 -5.51 -5.86 18.21
C ASN A 171 -6.37 -5.18 19.30
N GLY A 172 -7.67 -5.01 19.05
CA GLY A 172 -8.61 -4.38 19.97
C GLY A 172 -8.47 -2.86 20.12
N THR A 173 -7.60 -2.21 19.33
CA THR A 173 -7.40 -0.75 19.35
C THR A 173 -7.90 -0.14 18.06
N THR A 174 -8.73 0.90 18.17
CA THR A 174 -9.22 1.69 17.03
C THR A 174 -8.46 3.02 16.93
N ARG A 175 -8.06 3.41 15.71
CA ARG A 175 -7.43 4.70 15.40
C ARG A 175 -8.05 5.30 14.15
N VAL A 176 -8.04 6.63 14.06
CA VAL A 176 -8.44 7.34 12.83
C VAL A 176 -7.19 7.80 12.10
N ASN A 177 -6.84 7.08 11.04
CA ASN A 177 -5.76 7.43 10.12
C ASN A 177 -6.27 8.48 9.12
N ARG A 178 -5.45 9.49 8.83
CA ARG A 178 -5.77 10.55 7.88
C ARG A 178 -4.70 10.62 6.82
N TRP A 179 -5.09 10.33 5.59
CA TRP A 179 -4.20 10.19 4.46
C TRP A 179 -4.35 11.34 3.47
N LYS A 180 -3.27 11.65 2.76
CA LYS A 180 -3.23 12.61 1.65
C LYS A 180 -2.89 11.87 0.35
N PRO A 181 -3.20 12.45 -0.83
CA PRO A 181 -2.70 11.92 -2.09
C PRO A 181 -1.18 11.71 -2.09
N GLY A 182 -0.74 10.56 -2.56
CA GLY A 182 0.64 10.09 -2.58
C GLY A 182 1.15 9.54 -1.25
N ASP A 183 0.38 9.54 -0.16
CA ASP A 183 0.76 8.82 1.06
C ASP A 183 0.76 7.31 0.82
N VAL A 184 1.60 6.61 1.58
CA VAL A 184 1.87 5.19 1.42
C VAL A 184 1.72 4.50 2.77
N GLU A 185 1.03 3.37 2.75
CA GLU A 185 0.83 2.48 3.88
C GLU A 185 1.27 1.05 3.53
N LEU A 186 1.74 0.31 4.52
CA LEU A 186 2.07 -1.11 4.42
C LEU A 186 1.08 -1.91 5.26
N GLU A 187 0.26 -2.70 4.58
CA GLU A 187 -0.51 -3.77 5.20
C GLU A 187 0.32 -5.05 5.15
N SER A 188 0.80 -5.48 6.31
CA SER A 188 1.76 -6.60 6.40
C SER A 188 1.06 -7.95 6.25
N ARG A 189 1.71 -8.91 5.59
CA ARG A 189 1.22 -10.29 5.56
C ARG A 189 0.97 -10.82 6.97
N GLY A 190 -0.19 -11.43 7.16
CA GLY A 190 -0.61 -12.01 8.43
C GLY A 190 -1.08 -10.98 9.47
N SER A 191 -1.07 -9.68 9.17
CA SER A 191 -1.78 -8.70 10.00
C SER A 191 -3.28 -8.89 9.82
N SER A 192 -4.03 -8.69 10.90
CA SER A 192 -5.48 -8.71 10.89
C SER A 192 -6.05 -7.37 11.33
N HIS A 193 -7.04 -6.87 10.60
CA HIS A 193 -7.71 -5.62 10.92
C HIS A 193 -9.13 -5.57 10.32
N SER A 194 -9.89 -4.58 10.78
CA SER A 194 -11.13 -4.12 10.15
C SER A 194 -11.05 -2.61 9.97
N ALA A 195 -11.61 -2.10 8.88
CA ALA A 195 -11.53 -0.69 8.55
C ALA A 195 -12.90 -0.10 8.21
N ARG A 196 -13.08 1.19 8.45
CA ARG A 196 -14.27 1.94 8.05
C ARG A 196 -13.88 3.31 7.51
N ASN A 197 -14.40 3.66 6.35
CA ASN A 197 -14.31 5.03 5.85
C ASN A 197 -15.20 5.96 6.71
N VAL A 198 -14.60 6.98 7.31
CA VAL A 198 -15.27 8.00 8.13
C VAL A 198 -15.16 9.41 7.56
N GLY A 199 -14.72 9.53 6.31
CA GLY A 199 -14.64 10.79 5.58
C GLY A 199 -15.29 10.71 4.21
N GLU A 200 -14.66 11.38 3.25
CA GLU A 200 -15.04 11.34 1.84
C GLU A 200 -14.67 10.00 1.19
N ALA A 201 -15.15 9.75 -0.03
CA ALA A 201 -14.78 8.55 -0.76
C ALA A 201 -13.27 8.50 -1.03
N ILE A 202 -12.69 7.31 -0.85
CA ILE A 202 -11.25 7.08 -0.91
C ILE A 202 -10.93 6.26 -2.16
N ASP A 203 -9.91 6.66 -2.89
CA ASP A 203 -9.38 5.97 -4.07
C ASP A 203 -7.90 5.66 -3.84
N VAL A 204 -7.51 4.40 -4.08
CA VAL A 204 -6.16 3.90 -3.82
C VAL A 204 -5.70 2.96 -4.93
N VAL A 205 -4.38 2.81 -5.05
CA VAL A 205 -3.78 1.65 -5.71
C VAL A 205 -3.17 0.75 -4.66
N LEU A 206 -3.54 -0.52 -4.70
CA LEU A 206 -2.97 -1.59 -3.90
C LEU A 206 -1.93 -2.32 -4.75
N VAL A 207 -0.72 -2.49 -4.23
CA VAL A 207 0.34 -3.31 -4.83
C VAL A 207 0.61 -4.48 -3.88
N ALA A 208 -0.02 -5.62 -4.17
CA ALA A 208 0.13 -6.84 -3.39
C ALA A 208 1.33 -7.65 -3.87
N LEU A 209 2.27 -7.95 -2.97
CA LEU A 209 3.46 -8.75 -3.27
C LEU A 209 3.13 -10.25 -3.22
N LYS A 210 3.47 -11.00 -4.28
CA LYS A 210 3.12 -12.43 -4.39
C LYS A 210 3.96 -13.39 -3.51
N ARG A 211 4.69 -12.89 -2.51
CA ARG A 211 5.70 -13.64 -1.74
C ARG A 211 5.63 -13.42 -0.24
#